data_AF-A0A226DLT6-F1
#
_entry.id   AF-A0A226DLT6-F1
#
_cell.length_a   1.000
_cell.length_b   1.000
_cell.length_c   1.000
_cell.angle_alpha   90.00
_cell.angle_beta   90.00
_cell.angle_gamma   90.00
#
_symmetry.space_group_name_H-M   'P 1'
#
loop_
_entity.id
_entity.type
_entity.pdbx_description
1 polymer ?
#
loop_
_entity_poly.entity_id
_entity_poly.type
_entity_poly.pdbx_seq_one_letter_code
_entity_poly.pdbx_strand_id
1 'polypeptide(L)'
;MSAFYILLVVLAPTVIGQEATIYDDVFYNGASIRVQIGSCRNIFDFNDRASSIKTDACIRLWEHADCTGRRLDVNSPGDDNLVNDDFNDALTSVSDCRIGGVSENLEIEFDYSKDSDPRLKEYANKVKPIMQSWFPLLQNILTTPFSRQLDKLKVNFDPNSEHIAAAYYWEKRIEMRSSFVTENMDDTGVMIHELTHVVQNPQGRCPGWVVEGFAEYTRRWHYEPRTTANKPRASDHMNKIEPYLGDWLLAYLESVTGPPGKPYMYLINRKCQEGTWYDNFIKDMTGKSELEWWNQMLTDNAFPWKRV
;
A
#
# COMPACT_ATOMS: atom_id res chain seq x y z
N MET A 1 58.23 -0.58 1.91
CA MET A 1 57.07 -0.66 1.01
C MET A 1 55.85 -0.26 1.82
N SER A 2 55.41 1.00 1.73
CA SER A 2 54.22 1.50 2.41
C SER A 2 53.02 1.39 1.46
N ALA A 3 52.01 0.63 1.84
CA ALA A 3 50.76 0.53 1.09
C ALA A 3 49.85 1.72 1.45
N PHE A 4 49.57 2.57 0.47
CA PHE A 4 48.53 3.59 0.57
C PHE A 4 47.17 2.92 0.33
N TYR A 5 46.29 2.95 1.33
CA TYR A 5 44.88 2.62 1.15
C TYR A 5 44.16 3.84 0.58
N ILE A 6 43.67 3.72 -0.65
CA ILE A 6 42.76 4.71 -1.25
C ILE A 6 41.37 4.45 -0.69
N LEU A 7 40.90 5.35 0.16
CA LEU A 7 39.53 5.37 0.66
C LEU A 7 38.59 5.82 -0.47
N LEU A 8 37.92 4.87 -1.11
CA LEU A 8 36.88 5.13 -2.11
C LEU A 8 35.59 5.54 -1.37
N VAL A 9 35.34 6.84 -1.28
CA VAL A 9 34.07 7.38 -0.80
C VAL A 9 33.04 7.21 -1.92
N VAL A 10 32.21 6.17 -1.82
CA VAL A 10 31.04 6.00 -2.68
C VAL A 10 29.96 6.94 -2.16
N LEU A 11 29.79 8.09 -2.81
CA LEU A 11 28.63 8.96 -2.63
C LEU A 11 27.42 8.23 -3.22
N ALA A 12 26.63 7.57 -2.37
CA ALA A 12 25.32 7.08 -2.76
C ALA A 12 24.48 8.29 -3.18
N PRO A 13 23.89 8.33 -4.39
CA PRO A 13 22.97 9.39 -4.74
C PRO A 13 21.82 9.36 -3.75
N THR A 14 21.63 10.43 -2.99
CA THR A 14 20.41 10.65 -2.22
C THR A 14 19.26 10.60 -3.22
N VAL A 15 18.37 9.61 -3.07
CA VAL A 15 17.10 9.58 -3.80
C VAL A 15 16.31 10.77 -3.26
N ILE A 16 16.41 11.90 -3.94
CA ILE A 16 15.61 13.08 -3.65
C ILE A 16 14.17 12.69 -3.98
N GLY A 17 13.31 12.59 -2.96
CA GLY A 17 11.88 12.45 -3.16
C GLY A 17 11.38 13.67 -3.94
N GLN A 18 10.55 13.45 -4.95
CA GLN A 18 9.91 14.55 -5.67
C GLN A 18 8.98 15.26 -4.69
N GLU A 19 8.97 16.59 -4.67
CA GLU A 19 8.21 17.38 -3.71
C GLU A 19 7.26 18.34 -4.43
N ALA A 20 6.09 18.57 -3.83
CA ALA A 20 5.28 19.73 -4.15
C ALA A 20 5.02 20.56 -2.89
N THR A 21 4.93 21.88 -3.07
CA THR A 21 4.44 22.79 -2.05
C THR A 21 3.07 23.29 -2.48
N ILE A 22 2.06 23.03 -1.66
CA ILE A 22 0.66 23.41 -1.90
C ILE A 22 0.35 24.59 -0.99
N TYR A 23 -0.32 25.60 -1.53
CA TYR A 23 -0.63 26.88 -0.88
C TYR A 23 -2.14 27.10 -0.78
N ASP A 24 -2.59 27.74 0.29
CA ASP A 24 -4.02 28.01 0.53
C ASP A 24 -4.53 29.34 -0.06
N ASP A 25 -3.64 30.05 -0.76
CA ASP A 25 -3.97 31.25 -1.52
C ASP A 25 -3.36 31.16 -2.92
N VAL A 26 -3.86 31.99 -3.83
CA VAL A 26 -3.33 32.11 -5.18
C VAL A 26 -1.94 32.72 -5.19
N PHE A 27 -1.20 32.47 -6.27
CA PHE A 27 0.15 32.98 -6.49
C PHE A 27 1.14 32.61 -5.38
N TYR A 28 0.98 31.42 -4.79
CA TYR A 28 1.90 30.83 -3.83
C TYR A 28 2.03 31.61 -2.52
N ASN A 29 0.92 32.22 -2.10
CA ASN A 29 0.82 32.97 -0.86
C ASN A 29 0.12 32.14 0.23
N GLY A 30 0.04 32.71 1.43
CA GLY A 30 -0.70 32.11 2.53
C GLY A 30 0.04 30.98 3.24
N ALA A 31 -0.72 30.13 3.93
CA ALA A 31 -0.21 28.92 4.53
C ALA A 31 0.16 27.91 3.44
N SER A 32 1.15 27.06 3.74
CA SER A 32 1.58 26.05 2.79
C SER A 32 1.92 24.73 3.46
N ILE A 33 1.73 23.63 2.74
CA ILE A 33 2.23 22.32 3.12
C ILE A 33 3.19 21.79 2.06
N ARG A 34 4.22 21.06 2.51
CA ARG A 34 5.07 20.27 1.63
C ARG A 34 4.60 18.83 1.60
N VAL A 35 4.43 18.31 0.40
CA VAL A 35 4.04 16.93 0.16
C VAL A 35 5.11 16.24 -0.67
N GLN A 36 5.53 15.06 -0.20
CA GLN A 36 6.31 14.15 -1.01
C GLN A 36 5.39 13.52 -2.05
N ILE A 37 5.76 13.62 -3.32
CA ILE A 37 5.07 13.00 -4.45
C ILE A 37 5.42 11.51 -4.47
N GLY A 38 4.40 10.66 -4.39
CA GLY A 38 4.54 9.22 -4.25
C GLY A 38 3.20 8.50 -4.37
N SER A 39 2.93 7.51 -3.50
CA SER A 39 1.62 6.86 -3.41
C SER A 39 0.49 7.85 -3.13
N CYS A 40 -0.74 7.40 -3.34
CA CYS A 40 -1.91 8.16 -2.91
C CYS A 40 -1.79 8.56 -1.43
N ARG A 41 -2.10 9.82 -1.12
CA ARG A 41 -2.07 10.34 0.24
C ARG A 41 -3.14 11.40 0.45
N ASN A 42 -3.92 11.24 1.52
CA ASN A 42 -4.81 12.27 2.03
C ASN A 42 -4.04 13.42 2.69
N ILE A 43 -4.48 14.65 2.44
CA ILE A 43 -3.90 15.88 2.99
C ILE A 43 -4.94 16.64 3.82
N PHE A 44 -5.55 15.96 4.80
CA PHE A 44 -6.67 16.47 5.60
C PHE A 44 -6.41 17.82 6.27
N ASP A 45 -5.17 18.12 6.65
CA ASP A 45 -4.78 19.41 7.24
C ASP A 45 -4.88 20.60 6.25
N PHE A 46 -5.09 20.28 4.97
CA PHE A 46 -5.18 21.21 3.84
C PHE A 46 -6.39 20.94 2.93
N ASN A 47 -7.35 20.17 3.45
CA ASN A 47 -8.58 19.80 2.75
C ASN A 47 -9.36 21.04 2.33
N ASP A 48 -9.80 21.08 1.08
CA ASP A 48 -10.64 22.15 0.50
C ASP A 48 -10.08 23.56 0.71
N ARG A 49 -8.75 23.68 0.67
CA ARG A 49 -8.06 24.97 0.85
C ARG A 49 -7.06 25.29 -0.25
N ALA A 50 -6.67 24.30 -1.06
CA ALA A 50 -5.60 24.49 -2.02
C ALA A 50 -6.01 25.44 -3.16
N SER A 51 -5.24 26.51 -3.33
CA SER A 51 -5.47 27.54 -4.35
C SER A 51 -4.31 27.67 -5.34
N SER A 52 -3.09 27.26 -4.96
CA SER A 52 -1.94 27.19 -5.87
C SER A 52 -0.92 26.13 -5.45
N ILE A 53 -0.07 25.71 -6.39
CA ILE A 53 0.90 24.64 -6.19
C ILE A 53 2.22 24.93 -6.92
N LYS A 54 3.34 24.60 -6.25
CA LYS A 54 4.67 24.54 -6.85
C LYS A 54 5.17 23.11 -6.83
N THR A 55 5.65 22.61 -7.96
CA THR A 55 6.26 21.28 -8.02
C THR A 55 7.41 21.24 -9.02
N ASP A 56 8.35 20.33 -8.80
CA ASP A 56 9.45 20.01 -9.71
C ASP A 56 9.20 18.73 -10.54
N ALA A 57 8.05 18.08 -10.32
CA ALA A 57 7.67 16.84 -10.96
C ALA A 57 6.16 16.76 -11.15
N CYS A 58 5.69 15.70 -11.80
CA CYS A 58 4.25 15.56 -12.01
C CYS A 58 3.55 15.13 -10.73
N ILE A 59 2.56 15.90 -10.30
CA ILE A 59 1.66 15.55 -9.20
C ILE A 59 0.20 15.53 -9.70
N ARG A 60 -0.53 14.51 -9.29
CA ARG A 60 -1.98 14.39 -9.50
C ARG A 60 -2.70 14.80 -8.22
N LEU A 61 -3.63 15.72 -8.38
CA LEU A 61 -4.52 16.26 -7.35
C LEU A 61 -5.86 15.55 -7.44
N TRP A 62 -6.48 15.27 -6.30
CA TRP A 62 -7.75 14.55 -6.21
C TRP A 62 -8.73 15.27 -5.30
N GLU A 63 -9.98 15.32 -5.76
CA GLU A 63 -11.07 16.04 -5.11
C GLU A 63 -11.52 15.37 -3.81
N HIS A 64 -11.40 14.05 -3.73
CA HIS A 64 -11.82 13.28 -2.57
C HIS A 64 -10.66 12.57 -1.90
N ALA A 65 -10.95 12.03 -0.72
CA ALA A 65 -10.02 11.16 -0.03
C ALA A 65 -9.71 9.92 -0.87
N ASP A 66 -8.57 9.33 -0.58
CA ASP A 66 -8.09 8.09 -1.16
C ASP A 66 -8.03 8.19 -2.68
N CYS A 67 -7.59 9.33 -3.21
CA CYS A 67 -7.34 9.52 -4.64
C CYS A 67 -8.52 9.09 -5.52
N THR A 68 -9.71 9.51 -5.11
CA THR A 68 -10.96 9.29 -5.83
C THR A 68 -11.56 10.62 -6.27
N GLY A 69 -12.63 10.55 -7.07
CA GLY A 69 -13.33 11.72 -7.57
C GLY A 69 -12.61 12.39 -8.74
N ARG A 70 -12.90 13.69 -8.94
CA ARG A 70 -12.26 14.47 -10.00
C ARG A 70 -10.77 14.61 -9.73
N ARG A 71 -9.98 14.66 -10.82
CA ARG A 71 -8.53 14.77 -10.75
C ARG A 71 -7.96 15.85 -11.67
N LEU A 72 -6.84 16.42 -11.25
CA LEU A 72 -6.04 17.35 -12.04
C LEU A 72 -4.58 16.92 -12.03
N ASP A 73 -3.99 16.73 -13.21
CA ASP A 73 -2.57 16.39 -13.36
C ASP A 73 -1.78 17.68 -13.61
N VAL A 74 -0.95 18.04 -12.64
CA VAL A 74 -0.03 19.18 -12.71
C VAL A 74 1.27 18.67 -13.32
N ASN A 75 1.42 18.86 -14.63
CA ASN A 75 2.31 18.08 -15.50
C ASN A 75 3.69 18.69 -15.77
N SER A 76 4.16 19.70 -15.04
CA SER A 76 5.47 20.32 -15.33
C SER A 76 6.12 20.96 -14.11
N PRO A 77 7.47 21.05 -14.08
CA PRO A 77 8.18 21.89 -13.13
C PRO A 77 7.68 23.33 -13.30
N GLY A 78 6.93 23.83 -12.33
CA GLY A 78 6.13 25.02 -12.55
C GLY A 78 5.30 25.45 -11.36
N ASP A 79 4.78 26.65 -11.54
CA ASP A 79 3.99 27.44 -10.63
C ASP A 79 2.56 27.42 -11.24
N ASP A 80 1.61 26.66 -10.65
CA ASP A 80 0.21 26.60 -11.12
C ASP A 80 -0.79 27.18 -10.11
N ASN A 81 -1.79 27.90 -10.64
CA ASN A 81 -2.93 28.45 -9.88
C ASN A 81 -4.17 27.60 -10.15
N LEU A 82 -4.66 26.90 -9.12
CA LEU A 82 -5.75 25.93 -9.23
C LEU A 82 -7.12 26.57 -9.54
N VAL A 83 -7.25 27.87 -9.30
CA VAL A 83 -8.42 28.69 -9.71
C VAL A 83 -8.69 28.60 -11.21
N ASN A 84 -7.63 28.54 -12.02
CA ASN A 84 -7.79 28.50 -13.47
C ASN A 84 -8.21 27.11 -13.99
N ASP A 85 -8.04 26.08 -13.18
CA ASP A 85 -8.30 24.68 -13.52
C ASP A 85 -9.56 24.12 -12.84
N ASP A 86 -10.41 25.00 -12.29
CA ASP A 86 -11.62 24.64 -11.54
C ASP A 86 -11.32 23.71 -10.35
N PHE A 87 -10.10 23.70 -9.83
CA PHE A 87 -9.64 22.81 -8.74
C PHE A 87 -9.34 23.58 -7.44
N ASN A 88 -9.77 24.85 -7.38
CA ASN A 88 -9.66 25.69 -6.20
C ASN A 88 -10.48 25.13 -5.05
N ASP A 89 -9.87 25.05 -3.87
CA ASP A 89 -10.53 24.60 -2.63
C ASP A 89 -11.23 23.24 -2.79
N ALA A 90 -10.71 22.37 -3.66
CA ALA A 90 -11.25 21.04 -3.92
C ALA A 90 -10.29 19.93 -3.48
N LEU A 91 -9.03 20.25 -3.18
CA LEU A 91 -7.99 19.24 -2.98
C LEU A 91 -8.14 18.52 -1.63
N THR A 92 -8.30 17.19 -1.69
CA THR A 92 -8.35 16.31 -0.51
C THR A 92 -7.19 15.33 -0.47
N SER A 93 -6.69 14.86 -1.62
CA SER A 93 -5.58 13.90 -1.69
C SER A 93 -4.68 14.10 -2.91
N VAL A 94 -3.46 13.56 -2.85
CA VAL A 94 -2.45 13.70 -3.92
C VAL A 94 -1.80 12.36 -4.25
N SER A 95 -1.33 12.21 -5.48
CA SER A 95 -0.54 11.06 -5.93
C SER A 95 0.49 11.46 -6.99
N ASP A 96 1.45 10.60 -7.29
CA ASP A 96 2.31 10.73 -8.47
C ASP A 96 1.49 10.53 -9.76
N CYS A 97 1.69 11.34 -10.80
CA CYS A 97 0.97 11.15 -12.07
C CYS A 97 1.30 9.83 -12.77
N ARG A 98 2.51 9.30 -12.54
CA ARG A 98 2.99 8.00 -13.05
C ARG A 98 2.38 6.83 -12.30
N ILE A 99 1.61 7.07 -11.25
CA ILE A 99 0.57 6.13 -10.82
C ILE A 99 -0.48 6.12 -11.95
N GLY A 100 -0.10 5.44 -13.03
CA GLY A 100 -0.90 5.19 -14.21
C GLY A 100 -1.77 3.98 -13.92
N GLY A 101 -3.07 4.13 -14.12
CA GLY A 101 -3.98 2.99 -14.15
C GLY A 101 -4.37 2.46 -12.77
N VAL A 102 -4.73 3.36 -11.84
CA VAL A 102 -5.78 2.99 -10.88
C VAL A 102 -6.98 2.62 -11.75
N SER A 103 -7.27 1.32 -11.90
CA SER A 103 -8.39 0.90 -12.73
C SER A 103 -9.59 1.00 -11.82
N GLU A 104 -10.44 2.00 -12.06
CA GLU A 104 -11.69 2.14 -11.30
C GLU A 104 -12.57 0.89 -11.46
N ASN A 105 -12.37 0.14 -12.55
CA ASN A 105 -13.11 -1.06 -12.87
C ASN A 105 -12.19 -2.28 -12.91
N LEU A 106 -12.43 -3.22 -12.01
CA LEU A 106 -11.85 -4.56 -12.05
C LEU A 106 -12.92 -5.56 -12.52
N GLU A 107 -12.71 -6.18 -13.68
CA GLU A 107 -13.53 -7.32 -14.10
C GLU A 107 -13.06 -8.58 -13.37
N ILE A 108 -13.96 -9.21 -12.60
CA ILE A 108 -13.65 -10.44 -11.88
C ILE A 108 -14.46 -11.60 -12.47
N GLU A 109 -13.74 -12.63 -12.93
CA GLU A 109 -14.29 -13.88 -13.43
C GLU A 109 -14.03 -14.99 -12.41
N PHE A 110 -15.09 -15.66 -11.95
CA PHE A 110 -14.96 -16.81 -11.07
C PHE A 110 -15.10 -18.10 -11.89
N ASP A 111 -14.15 -19.02 -11.70
CA ASP A 111 -14.11 -20.32 -12.36
C ASP A 111 -14.48 -21.45 -11.37
N TYR A 112 -15.54 -22.18 -11.71
CA TYR A 112 -16.09 -23.31 -10.96
C TYR A 112 -15.89 -24.64 -11.72
N SER A 113 -15.08 -24.65 -12.77
CA SER A 113 -14.92 -25.83 -13.64
C SER A 113 -14.33 -27.04 -12.92
N LYS A 114 -13.56 -26.80 -11.85
CA LYS A 114 -12.94 -27.85 -11.01
C LYS A 114 -13.81 -28.26 -9.81
N ASP A 115 -14.78 -27.44 -9.41
CA ASP A 115 -15.70 -27.73 -8.31
C ASP A 115 -17.05 -27.04 -8.51
N SER A 116 -18.11 -27.86 -8.58
CA SER A 116 -19.47 -27.41 -8.89
C SER A 116 -20.35 -27.22 -7.66
N ASP A 117 -19.78 -27.23 -6.44
CA ASP A 117 -20.54 -26.93 -5.23
C ASP A 117 -21.25 -25.55 -5.34
N PRO A 118 -22.60 -25.51 -5.24
CA PRO A 118 -23.35 -24.27 -5.42
C PRO A 118 -22.99 -23.17 -4.39
N ARG A 119 -22.45 -23.54 -3.23
CA ARG A 119 -21.99 -22.58 -2.20
C ARG A 119 -20.80 -21.75 -2.67
N LEU A 120 -19.98 -22.27 -3.59
CA LEU A 120 -18.89 -21.50 -4.20
C LEU A 120 -19.43 -20.33 -5.02
N LYS A 121 -20.52 -20.57 -5.77
CA LYS A 121 -21.19 -19.51 -6.54
C LYS A 121 -21.86 -18.48 -5.63
N GLU A 122 -22.47 -18.93 -4.53
CA GLU A 122 -23.02 -18.03 -3.51
C GLU A 122 -21.92 -17.14 -2.90
N TYR A 123 -20.80 -17.75 -2.50
CA TYR A 123 -19.65 -17.03 -1.96
C TYR A 123 -19.10 -16.02 -2.98
N ALA A 124 -18.88 -16.43 -4.24
CA ALA A 124 -18.41 -15.55 -5.30
C ALA A 124 -19.34 -14.35 -5.55
N ASN A 125 -20.65 -14.56 -5.55
CA ASN A 125 -21.63 -13.47 -5.68
C ASN A 125 -21.52 -12.47 -4.51
N LYS A 126 -21.20 -12.96 -3.30
CA LYS A 126 -20.99 -12.13 -2.11
C LYS A 126 -19.67 -11.35 -2.19
N VAL A 127 -18.56 -11.99 -2.55
CA VAL A 127 -17.23 -11.35 -2.51
C VAL A 127 -16.91 -10.50 -3.74
N LYS A 128 -17.48 -10.78 -4.90
CA LYS A 128 -17.22 -10.00 -6.13
C LYS A 128 -17.42 -8.50 -5.96
N PRO A 129 -18.57 -7.99 -5.49
CA PRO A 129 -18.76 -6.55 -5.31
C PRO A 129 -17.80 -5.96 -4.26
N ILE A 130 -17.47 -6.73 -3.21
CA ILE A 130 -16.52 -6.31 -2.17
C ILE A 130 -15.12 -6.13 -2.76
N MET A 131 -14.63 -7.12 -3.51
CA MET A 131 -13.32 -7.04 -4.18
C MET A 131 -13.27 -5.86 -5.16
N GLN A 132 -14.34 -5.64 -5.92
CA GLN A 132 -14.42 -4.51 -6.85
C GLN A 132 -14.38 -3.16 -6.14
N SER A 133 -15.10 -3.00 -5.02
CA SER A 133 -15.08 -1.74 -4.25
C SER A 133 -13.74 -1.51 -3.53
N TRP A 134 -13.08 -2.58 -3.09
CA TRP A 134 -11.81 -2.51 -2.38
C TRP A 134 -10.61 -2.35 -3.29
N PHE A 135 -10.70 -2.78 -4.55
CA PHE A 135 -9.57 -2.73 -5.48
C PHE A 135 -8.95 -1.32 -5.61
N PRO A 136 -9.72 -0.22 -5.83
CA PRO A 136 -9.15 1.13 -5.83
C PRO A 136 -8.46 1.51 -4.50
N LEU A 137 -9.05 1.13 -3.35
CA LEU A 137 -8.47 1.39 -2.03
C LEU A 137 -7.13 0.68 -1.84
N LEU A 138 -7.04 -0.58 -2.26
CA LEU A 138 -5.78 -1.34 -2.25
C LEU A 138 -4.75 -0.68 -3.16
N GLN A 139 -5.16 -0.20 -4.34
CA GLN A 139 -4.28 0.55 -5.22
C GLN A 139 -3.79 1.85 -4.57
N ASN A 140 -4.60 2.54 -3.78
CA ASN A 140 -4.13 3.74 -3.07
C ASN A 140 -3.05 3.45 -2.04
N ILE A 141 -3.21 2.34 -1.31
CA ILE A 141 -2.24 1.93 -0.28
C ILE A 141 -0.94 1.43 -0.91
N LEU A 142 -1.02 0.69 -2.02
CA LEU A 142 0.08 -0.14 -2.50
C LEU A 142 0.71 0.35 -3.81
N THR A 143 0.05 1.19 -4.58
CA THR A 143 0.54 1.49 -5.94
C THR A 143 1.86 2.26 -5.90
N THR A 144 2.79 1.81 -6.73
CA THR A 144 4.08 2.45 -7.00
C THR A 144 4.31 2.49 -8.51
N PRO A 145 5.34 3.19 -9.01
CA PRO A 145 5.67 3.19 -10.44
C PRO A 145 5.95 1.81 -11.06
N PHE A 146 6.16 0.78 -10.23
CA PHE A 146 6.39 -0.62 -10.66
C PHE A 146 5.12 -1.48 -10.58
N SER A 147 4.00 -0.91 -10.15
CA SER A 147 2.71 -1.59 -10.12
C SER A 147 2.24 -1.89 -11.54
N ARG A 148 1.48 -2.96 -11.67
CA ARG A 148 0.93 -3.39 -12.95
C ARG A 148 -0.54 -3.05 -13.03
N GLN A 149 -0.96 -2.69 -14.23
CA GLN A 149 -2.38 -2.51 -14.51
C GLN A 149 -3.11 -3.85 -14.38
N LEU A 150 -4.14 -3.85 -13.54
CA LEU A 150 -5.06 -4.95 -13.35
C LEU A 150 -6.47 -4.48 -13.68
N ASP A 151 -6.96 -4.93 -14.82
CA ASP A 151 -8.28 -4.66 -15.40
C ASP A 151 -9.18 -5.92 -15.36
N LYS A 152 -8.55 -7.09 -15.32
CA LYS A 152 -9.21 -8.40 -15.23
C LYS A 152 -8.51 -9.29 -14.21
N LEU A 153 -9.29 -10.03 -13.43
CA LEU A 153 -8.82 -11.00 -12.45
C LEU A 153 -9.63 -12.29 -12.56
N LYS A 154 -8.95 -13.43 -12.57
CA LYS A 154 -9.58 -14.75 -12.47
C LYS A 154 -9.50 -15.28 -11.05
N VAL A 155 -10.58 -15.86 -10.54
CA VAL A 155 -10.61 -16.53 -9.24
C VAL A 155 -11.04 -17.97 -9.47
N ASN A 156 -10.16 -18.92 -9.17
CA ASN A 156 -10.41 -20.33 -9.39
C ASN A 156 -10.68 -21.02 -8.05
N PHE A 157 -11.74 -21.82 -7.98
CA PHE A 157 -11.94 -22.74 -6.87
C PHE A 157 -11.41 -24.13 -7.26
N ASP A 158 -10.38 -24.60 -6.56
CA ASP A 158 -9.76 -25.90 -6.81
C ASP A 158 -9.78 -26.76 -5.54
N PRO A 159 -10.48 -27.93 -5.56
CA PRO A 159 -10.55 -28.80 -4.39
C PRO A 159 -9.20 -29.46 -4.08
N ASN A 160 -8.26 -29.47 -5.04
CA ASN A 160 -6.93 -30.05 -4.92
C ASN A 160 -5.83 -29.00 -4.71
N SER A 161 -6.18 -27.71 -4.50
CA SER A 161 -5.17 -26.68 -4.24
C SER A 161 -4.31 -27.05 -3.04
N GLU A 162 -2.98 -26.92 -3.14
CA GLU A 162 -2.03 -27.24 -2.07
C GLU A 162 -2.06 -26.20 -0.94
N HIS A 163 -2.49 -24.98 -1.25
CA HIS A 163 -2.63 -23.87 -0.30
C HIS A 163 -4.11 -23.65 0.05
N ILE A 164 -4.37 -22.92 1.14
CA ILE A 164 -5.72 -22.44 1.45
C ILE A 164 -6.17 -21.46 0.35
N ALA A 165 -5.25 -20.58 0.00
CA ALA A 165 -5.39 -19.57 -1.03
C ALA A 165 -3.99 -19.23 -1.58
N ALA A 166 -3.92 -18.83 -2.84
CA ALA A 166 -2.69 -18.38 -3.47
C ALA A 166 -2.98 -17.39 -4.60
N ALA A 167 -2.24 -16.28 -4.60
CA ALA A 167 -2.25 -15.30 -5.68
C ALA A 167 -1.11 -15.52 -6.68
N TYR A 168 -1.47 -15.61 -7.96
CA TYR A 168 -0.56 -15.72 -9.09
C TYR A 168 -0.61 -14.43 -9.90
N TYR A 169 0.20 -13.46 -9.48
CA TYR A 169 0.19 -12.10 -10.03
C TYR A 169 0.45 -12.04 -11.55
N TRP A 170 1.37 -12.86 -12.11
CA TRP A 170 1.66 -12.88 -13.55
C TRP A 170 0.47 -13.39 -14.37
N GLU A 171 -0.33 -14.28 -13.78
CA GLU A 171 -1.50 -14.88 -14.40
C GLU A 171 -2.77 -14.06 -14.16
N LYS A 172 -2.67 -12.98 -13.37
CA LYS A 172 -3.83 -12.22 -12.88
C LYS A 172 -4.89 -13.16 -12.29
N ARG A 173 -4.45 -14.07 -11.41
CA ARG A 173 -5.26 -15.16 -10.90
C ARG A 173 -5.13 -15.30 -9.39
N ILE A 174 -6.25 -15.60 -8.72
CA ILE A 174 -6.30 -16.13 -7.36
C ILE A 174 -6.80 -17.57 -7.46
N GLU A 175 -6.19 -18.46 -6.69
CA GLU A 175 -6.68 -19.82 -6.48
C GLU A 175 -7.08 -19.98 -5.02
N MET A 176 -8.26 -20.56 -4.80
CA MET A 176 -8.81 -20.82 -3.47
C MET A 176 -9.11 -22.31 -3.34
N ARG A 177 -8.76 -22.91 -2.20
CA ARG A 177 -9.21 -24.27 -1.88
C ARG A 177 -10.71 -24.27 -1.63
N SER A 178 -11.44 -25.04 -2.43
CA SER A 178 -12.90 -25.11 -2.35
C SER A 178 -13.42 -25.44 -0.95
N SER A 179 -12.81 -26.44 -0.28
CA SER A 179 -13.25 -26.87 1.05
C SER A 179 -13.18 -25.73 2.07
N PHE A 180 -12.08 -24.97 2.07
CA PHE A 180 -11.91 -23.82 2.95
C PHE A 180 -13.00 -22.77 2.72
N VAL A 181 -13.29 -22.42 1.46
CA VAL A 181 -14.33 -21.45 1.11
C VAL A 181 -15.71 -21.92 1.60
N THR A 182 -16.04 -23.19 1.38
CA THR A 182 -17.33 -23.74 1.78
C THR A 182 -17.49 -23.91 3.30
N GLU A 183 -16.39 -24.03 4.03
CA GLU A 183 -16.36 -24.08 5.49
C GLU A 183 -16.34 -22.68 6.13
N ASN A 184 -15.89 -21.66 5.39
CA ASN A 184 -15.66 -20.29 5.87
C ASN A 184 -16.38 -19.26 5.00
N MET A 185 -17.65 -19.50 4.65
CA MET A 185 -18.42 -18.64 3.73
C MET A 185 -18.58 -17.18 4.19
N ASP A 186 -18.32 -16.91 5.47
CA ASP A 186 -18.35 -15.55 6.04
C ASP A 186 -17.00 -14.85 6.06
N ASP A 187 -15.90 -15.57 5.86
CA ASP A 187 -14.58 -14.96 5.71
C ASP A 187 -14.46 -14.35 4.31
N THR A 188 -14.83 -13.08 4.20
CA THR A 188 -14.64 -12.28 2.98
C THR A 188 -13.27 -11.60 2.94
N GLY A 189 -12.65 -11.39 4.10
CA GLY A 189 -11.34 -10.76 4.23
C GLY A 189 -10.21 -11.57 3.58
N VAL A 190 -10.34 -12.89 3.48
CA VAL A 190 -9.39 -13.71 2.72
C VAL A 190 -9.28 -13.27 1.26
N MET A 191 -10.37 -12.82 0.62
CA MET A 191 -10.31 -12.33 -0.76
C MET A 191 -9.61 -10.97 -0.87
N ILE A 192 -9.69 -10.14 0.18
CA ILE A 192 -8.95 -8.87 0.26
C ILE A 192 -7.45 -9.13 0.49
N HIS A 193 -7.12 -10.12 1.32
CA HIS A 193 -5.75 -10.60 1.52
C HIS A 193 -5.15 -11.07 0.17
N GLU A 194 -5.83 -11.96 -0.55
CA GLU A 194 -5.32 -12.46 -1.84
C GLU A 194 -5.29 -11.39 -2.93
N LEU A 195 -6.29 -10.51 -2.99
CA LEU A 195 -6.28 -9.39 -3.93
C LEU A 195 -5.10 -8.45 -3.66
N THR A 196 -4.74 -8.28 -2.39
CA THR A 196 -3.55 -7.51 -2.01
C THR A 196 -2.29 -8.10 -2.60
N HIS A 197 -2.08 -9.41 -2.56
CA HIS A 197 -0.92 -10.04 -3.19
C HIS A 197 -0.86 -9.75 -4.70
N VAL A 198 -2.00 -9.74 -5.39
CA VAL A 198 -2.06 -9.41 -6.83
C VAL A 198 -1.67 -7.94 -7.08
N VAL A 199 -2.18 -7.00 -6.29
CA VAL A 199 -1.86 -5.56 -6.40
C VAL A 199 -0.41 -5.30 -5.99
N GLN A 200 0.03 -5.94 -4.90
CA GLN A 200 1.37 -5.83 -4.34
C GLN A 200 2.40 -6.33 -5.34
N ASN A 201 2.14 -7.43 -6.06
CA ASN A 201 3.00 -7.94 -7.14
C ASN A 201 4.50 -7.99 -6.74
N PRO A 202 4.86 -8.62 -5.60
CA PRO A 202 6.23 -8.63 -5.12
C PRO A 202 7.17 -9.35 -6.09
N GLN A 203 8.38 -8.80 -6.26
CA GLN A 203 9.43 -9.33 -7.12
C GLN A 203 10.67 -9.71 -6.30
N GLY A 204 11.51 -10.58 -6.87
CA GLY A 204 12.83 -10.89 -6.32
C GLY A 204 12.78 -11.48 -4.90
N ARG A 205 13.61 -10.94 -4.01
CA ARG A 205 13.79 -11.44 -2.63
C ARG A 205 12.97 -10.67 -1.59
N CYS A 206 11.76 -10.23 -1.94
CA CYS A 206 10.88 -9.59 -0.97
C CYS A 206 10.61 -10.54 0.23
N PRO A 207 10.82 -10.11 1.49
CA PRO A 207 10.64 -10.98 2.65
C PRO A 207 9.18 -11.39 2.82
N GLY A 208 8.96 -12.63 3.25
CA GLY A 208 7.61 -13.16 3.50
C GLY A 208 6.80 -12.30 4.47
N TRP A 209 7.42 -11.73 5.51
CA TRP A 209 6.73 -10.83 6.44
C TRP A 209 6.27 -9.52 5.80
N VAL A 210 6.94 -9.05 4.75
CA VAL A 210 6.48 -7.88 4.00
C VAL A 210 5.34 -8.26 3.07
N VAL A 211 5.46 -9.40 2.38
CA VAL A 211 4.41 -9.90 1.48
C VAL A 211 3.12 -10.18 2.25
N GLU A 212 3.16 -11.11 3.20
CA GLU A 212 2.02 -11.47 4.05
C GLU A 212 1.60 -10.32 4.96
N GLY A 213 2.56 -9.52 5.43
CA GLY A 213 2.28 -8.37 6.29
C GLY A 213 1.44 -7.31 5.60
N PHE A 214 1.67 -7.00 4.32
CA PHE A 214 0.82 -6.05 3.58
C PHE A 214 -0.59 -6.60 3.31
N ALA A 215 -0.69 -7.89 3.00
CA ALA A 215 -1.98 -8.55 2.82
C ALA A 215 -2.81 -8.59 4.10
N GLU A 216 -2.16 -8.86 5.23
CA GLU A 216 -2.79 -8.79 6.55
C GLU A 216 -3.02 -7.36 7.02
N TYR A 217 -2.17 -6.40 6.63
CA TYR A 217 -2.32 -4.98 6.97
C TYR A 217 -3.58 -4.38 6.34
N THR A 218 -3.73 -4.55 5.03
CA THR A 218 -4.93 -4.12 4.30
C THR A 218 -6.19 -4.81 4.82
N ARG A 219 -6.13 -6.12 5.05
CA ARG A 219 -7.25 -6.87 5.64
C ARG A 219 -7.59 -6.37 7.05
N ARG A 220 -6.66 -6.39 8.00
CA ARG A 220 -6.96 -6.22 9.44
C ARG A 220 -6.97 -4.80 9.97
N TRP A 221 -6.40 -3.86 9.23
CA TRP A 221 -6.31 -2.46 9.66
C TRP A 221 -7.18 -1.53 8.83
N HIS A 222 -7.63 -1.98 7.65
CA HIS A 222 -8.50 -1.20 6.76
C HIS A 222 -9.85 -1.90 6.53
N TYR A 223 -9.88 -3.16 6.10
CA TYR A 223 -11.15 -3.82 5.74
C TYR A 223 -11.95 -4.36 6.94
N GLU A 224 -11.29 -5.18 7.76
CA GLU A 224 -11.80 -5.81 8.98
C GLU A 224 -11.03 -5.25 10.18
N PRO A 225 -11.12 -3.94 10.48
CA PRO A 225 -10.40 -3.35 11.60
C PRO A 225 -10.76 -4.10 12.89
N ARG A 226 -9.78 -4.82 13.45
CA ARG A 226 -10.01 -5.64 14.64
C ARG A 226 -10.44 -4.74 15.79
N THR A 227 -11.65 -4.95 16.32
CA THR A 227 -12.12 -4.31 17.55
C THR A 227 -11.47 -4.90 18.81
N THR A 228 -10.96 -6.14 18.72
CA THR A 228 -10.24 -6.82 19.80
C THR A 228 -9.13 -7.71 19.26
N ALA A 229 -7.91 -7.18 19.19
CA ALA A 229 -6.73 -7.99 18.94
C ALA A 229 -5.84 -8.01 20.19
N ASN A 230 -5.37 -9.19 20.58
CA ASN A 230 -4.32 -9.28 21.60
C ASN A 230 -2.99 -8.84 20.98
N LYS A 231 -2.24 -8.02 21.72
CA LYS A 231 -0.87 -7.63 21.39
C LYS A 231 -0.03 -8.89 21.09
N PRO A 232 0.77 -8.91 20.01
CA PRO A 232 1.71 -10.00 19.75
C PRO A 232 2.68 -10.21 20.91
N ARG A 233 3.17 -11.43 21.10
CA ARG A 233 4.20 -11.76 22.10
C ARG A 233 5.59 -11.72 21.46
N ALA A 234 6.61 -11.50 22.28
CA ALA A 234 8.01 -11.49 21.83
C ALA A 234 8.41 -12.78 21.10
N SER A 235 7.93 -13.94 21.57
CA SER A 235 8.15 -15.24 20.93
C SER A 235 7.57 -15.36 19.52
N ASP A 236 6.58 -14.54 19.17
CA ASP A 236 5.80 -14.73 17.95
C ASP A 236 6.58 -14.32 16.69
N HIS A 237 7.54 -13.39 16.80
CA HIS A 237 8.50 -13.08 15.74
C HIS A 237 9.52 -14.20 15.50
N MET A 238 9.80 -15.05 16.49
CA MET A 238 10.79 -16.12 16.35
C MET A 238 10.21 -17.44 15.82
N ASN A 239 8.89 -17.52 15.67
CA ASN A 239 8.16 -18.74 15.27
C ASN A 239 7.63 -18.62 13.83
N LYS A 240 7.33 -19.75 13.16
CA LYS A 240 6.79 -19.84 11.78
C LYS A 240 5.52 -19.02 11.46
N ILE A 241 4.94 -18.34 12.45
CA ILE A 241 3.81 -17.40 12.33
C ILE A 241 4.29 -16.01 11.86
N GLU A 242 5.60 -15.76 11.87
CA GLU A 242 6.28 -14.49 11.56
C GLU A 242 5.74 -13.76 10.32
N PRO A 243 5.44 -14.42 9.17
CA PRO A 243 4.97 -13.69 7.99
C PRO A 243 3.63 -12.99 8.24
N TYR A 244 2.68 -13.68 8.86
CA TYR A 244 1.33 -13.18 9.13
C TYR A 244 1.26 -12.18 10.29
N LEU A 245 2.38 -11.86 10.95
CA LEU A 245 2.42 -10.81 11.97
C LEU A 245 3.09 -9.53 11.49
N GLY A 246 3.58 -9.52 10.24
CA GLY A 246 4.20 -8.35 9.63
C GLY A 246 3.28 -7.12 9.61
N ASP A 247 1.96 -7.31 9.58
CA ASP A 247 0.97 -6.25 9.60
C ASP A 247 1.07 -5.35 10.84
N TRP A 248 1.39 -5.93 12.00
CA TRP A 248 1.58 -5.19 13.24
C TRP A 248 2.77 -4.25 13.16
N LEU A 249 3.88 -4.76 12.63
CA LEU A 249 5.09 -3.98 12.46
C LEU A 249 4.88 -2.86 11.44
N LEU A 250 4.23 -3.15 10.32
CA LEU A 250 3.85 -2.15 9.32
C LEU A 250 2.95 -1.05 9.90
N ALA A 251 1.90 -1.43 10.64
CA ALA A 251 1.02 -0.47 11.30
C ALA A 251 1.75 0.36 12.38
N TYR A 252 2.67 -0.26 13.13
CA TYR A 252 3.49 0.46 14.11
C TYR A 252 4.40 1.47 13.43
N LEU A 253 5.15 1.04 12.40
CA LEU A 253 6.01 1.91 11.61
C LEU A 253 5.22 3.09 11.04
N GLU A 254 4.06 2.85 10.45
CA GLU A 254 3.17 3.91 9.97
C GLU A 254 2.79 4.89 11.10
N SER A 255 2.42 4.40 12.28
CA SER A 255 1.97 5.26 13.38
C SER A 255 3.06 6.15 13.97
N VAL A 256 4.30 5.64 14.07
CA VAL A 256 5.42 6.37 14.70
C VAL A 256 6.21 7.21 13.71
N THR A 257 5.97 7.04 12.41
CA THR A 257 6.67 7.77 11.34
C THR A 257 5.74 8.52 10.39
N GLY A 258 4.43 8.49 10.66
CA GLY A 258 3.44 9.42 10.12
C GLY A 258 3.85 10.88 10.33
N PRO A 259 3.34 11.80 9.48
CA PRO A 259 4.03 13.01 9.02
C PRO A 259 4.68 13.92 10.08
N PRO A 260 5.75 14.65 9.69
CA PRO A 260 6.18 14.91 8.31
C PRO A 260 7.53 14.26 7.97
N GLY A 261 7.56 13.38 6.96
CA GLY A 261 8.79 13.22 6.16
C GLY A 261 9.16 11.83 5.64
N LYS A 262 8.51 10.73 6.04
CA LYS A 262 8.98 9.39 5.61
C LYS A 262 7.83 8.43 5.28
N PRO A 263 7.48 8.23 3.99
CA PRO A 263 6.42 7.33 3.58
C PRO A 263 6.91 5.87 3.59
N TYR A 264 7.22 5.32 4.77
CA TYR A 264 7.82 3.98 4.91
C TYR A 264 7.01 2.89 4.22
N MET A 265 5.68 2.91 4.33
CA MET A 265 4.81 1.93 3.67
C MET A 265 5.04 1.91 2.15
N TYR A 266 5.06 3.08 1.52
CA TYR A 266 5.37 3.22 0.10
C TYR A 266 6.79 2.71 -0.23
N LEU A 267 7.80 3.10 0.55
CA LEU A 267 9.20 2.73 0.29
C LEU A 267 9.43 1.22 0.42
N ILE A 268 8.83 0.60 1.44
CA ILE A 268 8.87 -0.85 1.66
C ILE A 268 8.20 -1.57 0.50
N ASN A 269 6.97 -1.19 0.14
CA ASN A 269 6.27 -1.86 -0.95
C ASN A 269 6.96 -1.66 -2.30
N ARG A 270 7.44 -0.45 -2.57
CA ARG A 270 8.21 -0.13 -3.78
C ARG A 270 9.42 -1.01 -3.92
N LYS A 271 10.19 -1.23 -2.85
CA LYS A 271 11.38 -2.10 -2.91
C LYS A 271 11.05 -3.54 -3.27
N CYS A 272 9.92 -4.04 -2.79
CA CYS A 272 9.40 -5.34 -3.19
C CYS A 272 8.94 -5.38 -4.64
N GLN A 273 8.17 -4.39 -5.11
CA GLN A 273 7.71 -4.32 -6.50
C GLN A 273 8.86 -4.14 -7.51
N GLU A 274 9.89 -3.39 -7.12
CA GLU A 274 11.11 -3.18 -7.91
C GLU A 274 11.99 -4.43 -7.93
N GLY A 275 11.82 -5.35 -6.98
CA GLY A 275 12.63 -6.57 -6.87
C GLY A 275 14.06 -6.33 -6.37
N THR A 276 14.30 -5.18 -5.73
CA THR A 276 15.62 -4.74 -5.27
C THR A 276 15.76 -4.76 -3.75
N TRP A 277 14.93 -5.56 -3.07
CA TRP A 277 15.03 -5.77 -1.63
C TRP A 277 16.39 -6.35 -1.22
N TYR A 278 16.89 -5.91 -0.07
CA TYR A 278 18.11 -6.41 0.57
C TYR A 278 17.98 -6.36 2.10
N ASP A 279 18.69 -7.24 2.81
CA ASP A 279 18.46 -7.55 4.23
C ASP A 279 18.55 -6.33 5.17
N ASN A 280 19.39 -5.34 4.85
CA ASN A 280 19.57 -4.15 5.69
C ASN A 280 18.68 -2.97 5.28
N PHE A 281 17.77 -3.12 4.31
CA PHE A 281 16.97 -2.01 3.78
C PHE A 281 16.20 -1.25 4.86
N ILE A 282 15.50 -1.96 5.77
CA ILE A 282 14.77 -1.31 6.87
C ILE A 282 15.72 -0.53 7.78
N LYS A 283 16.89 -1.08 8.10
CA LYS A 283 17.87 -0.40 8.94
C LYS A 283 18.44 0.85 8.26
N ASP A 284 18.75 0.77 6.98
CA ASP A 284 19.27 1.91 6.23
C ASP A 284 18.22 3.03 6.11
N MET A 285 16.96 2.67 5.89
CA MET A 285 15.85 3.61 5.77
C MET A 285 15.51 4.29 7.10
N THR A 286 15.57 3.55 8.21
CA THR A 286 14.98 3.97 9.49
C THR A 286 15.98 4.19 10.61
N GLY A 287 17.20 3.67 10.49
CA GLY A 287 18.23 3.61 11.53
C GLY A 287 18.10 2.40 12.48
N LYS A 288 17.02 1.60 12.38
CA LYS A 288 16.76 0.42 13.22
C LYS A 288 16.46 -0.80 12.36
N SER A 289 17.01 -1.95 12.75
CA SER A 289 16.67 -3.25 12.16
C SER A 289 15.20 -3.62 12.40
N GLU A 290 14.72 -4.60 11.65
CA GLU A 290 13.37 -5.18 11.80
C GLU A 290 13.13 -5.66 13.24
N LEU A 291 14.10 -6.37 13.82
CA LEU A 291 14.03 -6.84 15.20
C LEU A 291 14.01 -5.71 16.23
N GLU A 292 14.77 -4.62 16.00
CA GLU A 292 14.75 -3.45 16.89
C GLU A 292 13.40 -2.74 16.84
N TRP A 293 12.79 -2.61 15.66
CA TRP A 293 11.44 -2.07 15.54
C TRP A 293 10.38 -2.97 16.15
N TRP A 294 10.48 -4.28 15.94
CA TRP A 294 9.58 -5.25 16.55
C TRP A 294 9.63 -5.18 18.08
N ASN A 295 10.83 -5.17 18.65
CA ASN A 295 11.02 -5.05 20.10
C ASN A 295 10.49 -3.71 20.62
N GLN A 296 10.76 -2.60 19.90
CA GLN A 296 10.23 -1.30 20.28
C GLN A 296 8.70 -1.31 20.28
N MET A 297 8.09 -1.76 19.19
CA MET A 297 6.65 -1.95 19.05
C MET A 297 6.12 -2.71 20.28
N LEU A 298 6.69 -3.86 20.62
CA LEU A 298 6.25 -4.64 21.78
C LEU A 298 6.41 -3.94 23.14
N THR A 299 7.29 -2.95 23.28
CA THR A 299 7.45 -2.19 24.52
C THR A 299 6.67 -0.88 24.56
N ASP A 300 6.14 -0.46 23.41
CA ASP A 300 5.40 0.79 23.30
C ASP A 300 3.98 0.64 23.86
N ASN A 301 3.70 1.36 24.95
CA ASN A 301 2.38 1.38 25.58
C ASN A 301 1.47 2.49 25.00
N ALA A 302 2.03 3.41 24.21
CA ALA A 302 1.27 4.47 23.54
C ALA A 302 0.69 4.01 22.21
N PHE A 303 1.26 2.99 21.58
CA PHE A 303 0.68 2.40 20.37
C PHE A 303 -0.69 1.78 20.69
N PRO A 304 -1.78 2.22 20.02
CA PRO A 304 -3.10 1.68 20.27
C PRO A 304 -3.20 0.25 19.73
N TRP A 305 -3.00 -0.72 20.63
CA TRP A 305 -3.20 -2.16 20.36
C TRP A 305 -4.66 -2.53 20.05
N LYS A 306 -5.57 -1.59 20.26
CA LYS A 306 -6.99 -1.64 19.90
C LYS A 306 -7.32 -0.33 19.19
N ARG A 307 -7.85 -0.40 17.97
CA ARG A 307 -8.52 0.76 17.35
C ARG A 307 -9.95 0.80 17.89
N VAL A 308 -10.34 1.95 18.45
CA VAL A 308 -11.70 2.23 18.92
C VAL A 308 -12.55 2.63 17.72
#